data_AF-T1BKR1-F1
#
_entry.id   AF-T1BKR1-F1
#
_cell.length_a   1.000
_cell.length_b   1.000
_cell.length_c   1.000
_cell.angle_alpha   90.00
_cell.angle_beta   90.00
_cell.angle_gamma   90.00
#
_symmetry.space_group_name_H-M   'P 1'
#
loop_
_entity.id
_entity.type
_entity.pdbx_description
1 polymer ?
#
loop_
_entity_poly.entity_id
_entity_poly.type
_entity_poly.pdbx_seq_one_letter_code
_entity_poly.pdbx_strand_id
1 'polypeptide(L)'
;MAWIESIDEAHAEGALAAFYVDLRARRGHSTPILEVQGLDPAALQQHLVLYSHLMFAPGGVSRDEREIIAVAVSAANGCGDCVREHLERLQ
;
A
#
# COMPACT_ATOMS: atom_id res chain seq x y z
N MET A 1 3.01 -8.69 -10.68
CA MET A 1 3.93 -9.60 -9.95
C MET A 1 5.31 -8.98 -9.93
N ALA A 2 5.92 -8.86 -8.75
CA ALA A 2 7.25 -8.25 -8.62
C ALA A 2 8.35 -9.17 -9.15
N TRP A 3 9.47 -8.56 -9.53
CA TRP A 3 10.67 -9.24 -10.05
C TRP A 3 11.72 -9.51 -8.97
N ILE A 4 11.47 -9.00 -7.76
CA ILE A 4 12.31 -9.22 -6.57
C ILE A 4 11.60 -10.18 -5.61
N GLU A 5 12.37 -10.68 -4.64
CA GLU A 5 11.81 -11.45 -3.53
C GLU A 5 10.79 -10.62 -2.76
N SER A 6 9.70 -11.26 -2.34
CA SER A 6 8.65 -10.68 -1.50
C SER A 6 8.40 -11.61 -0.34
N ILE A 7 8.18 -11.04 0.84
CA ILE A 7 7.91 -11.82 2.05
C ILE A 7 6.41 -11.65 2.38
N ASP A 8 5.66 -12.74 2.31
CA ASP A 8 4.24 -12.74 2.65
C ASP A 8 4.01 -12.85 4.17
N GLU A 9 2.75 -12.76 4.60
CA GLU A 9 2.41 -12.85 6.03
C GLU A 9 2.79 -14.19 6.69
N ALA A 10 2.84 -15.28 5.93
CA ALA A 10 3.11 -16.63 6.44
C ALA A 10 4.61 -16.87 6.66
N HIS A 11 5.46 -16.20 5.90
CA HIS A 11 6.92 -16.33 5.95
C HIS A 11 7.62 -15.16 6.67
N ALA A 12 6.87 -14.14 7.10
CA ALA A 12 7.41 -13.03 7.84
C ALA A 12 7.89 -13.44 9.25
N GLU A 13 9.05 -12.91 9.65
CA GLU A 13 9.63 -13.13 10.96
C GLU A 13 9.95 -11.79 11.67
N GLY A 14 10.19 -11.85 12.98
CA GLY A 14 10.66 -10.72 13.77
C GLY A 14 9.77 -9.46 13.65
N ALA A 15 10.39 -8.33 13.32
CA ALA A 15 9.71 -7.03 13.21
C ALA A 15 8.66 -7.00 12.08
N LEU A 16 8.91 -7.69 10.97
CA LEU A 16 7.97 -7.75 9.85
C LEU A 16 6.71 -8.54 10.22
N ALA A 17 6.87 -9.68 10.92
CA ALA A 17 5.73 -10.46 11.41
C ALA A 17 4.84 -9.63 12.34
N ALA A 18 5.45 -8.92 13.30
CA ALA A 18 4.72 -8.04 14.21
C ALA A 18 3.99 -6.91 13.45
N PHE A 19 4.62 -6.36 12.41
CA PHE A 19 4.01 -5.36 11.54
C PHE A 19 2.80 -5.93 10.78
N TYR A 20 2.90 -7.12 10.18
CA TYR A 20 1.77 -7.73 9.46
C TYR A 20 0.60 -8.10 10.38
N VAL A 21 0.86 -8.50 11.62
CA VAL A 21 -0.20 -8.69 12.62
C VAL A 21 -0.97 -7.39 12.88
N ASP A 22 -0.27 -6.27 13.07
CA ASP A 22 -0.91 -4.96 13.27
C ASP A 22 -1.62 -4.47 12.00
N LEU A 23 -1.00 -4.64 10.83
CA LEU A 23 -1.59 -4.35 9.54
C LEU A 23 -2.91 -5.09 9.37
N ARG A 24 -2.93 -6.39 9.70
CA ARG A 24 -4.11 -7.24 9.56
C ARG A 24 -5.25 -6.77 10.44
N ALA A 25 -4.96 -6.42 11.69
CA ALA A 25 -5.95 -5.87 12.62
C ALA A 25 -6.56 -4.55 12.14
N ARG A 26 -5.81 -3.72 11.40
CA ARG A 26 -6.25 -2.38 10.96
C ARG A 26 -6.84 -2.35 9.56
N ARG A 27 -6.35 -3.21 8.66
CA ARG A 27 -6.56 -3.10 7.20
C ARG A 27 -6.90 -4.42 6.50
N GLY A 28 -6.94 -5.55 7.21
CA GLY A 28 -7.28 -6.84 6.62
C GLY A 28 -6.06 -7.69 6.27
N HIS A 29 -5.61 -7.70 5.02
CA HIS A 29 -4.48 -8.53 4.60
C HIS A 29 -3.37 -7.69 3.97
N SER A 30 -2.15 -8.24 3.91
CA SER A 30 -1.10 -7.66 3.08
C SER A 30 -1.56 -7.61 1.62
N THR A 31 -1.07 -6.60 0.91
CA THR A 31 -1.17 -6.55 -0.56
C THR A 31 0.22 -6.81 -1.14
N PRO A 32 0.31 -7.24 -2.42
CA PRO A 32 1.61 -7.51 -3.04
C PRO A 32 2.60 -6.33 -2.94
N ILE A 33 2.11 -5.08 -3.00
CA ILE A 33 2.97 -3.89 -2.86
C ILE A 33 3.56 -3.73 -1.45
N LEU A 34 2.90 -4.24 -0.41
CA LEU A 34 3.41 -4.24 0.97
C LEU A 34 4.36 -5.43 1.22
N GLU A 35 4.14 -6.57 0.56
CA GLU A 35 5.00 -7.76 0.66
C GLU A 35 6.37 -7.54 0.01
N VAL A 36 6.40 -6.84 -1.13
CA VAL A 36 7.63 -6.44 -1.82
C VAL A 36 8.46 -5.46 -0.98
N GLN A 37 7.81 -4.61 -0.20
CA GLN A 37 8.47 -3.70 0.74
C GLN A 37 8.90 -4.38 2.04
N GLY A 38 8.48 -5.63 2.29
CA GLY A 38 8.80 -6.38 3.50
C GLY A 38 10.30 -6.63 3.71
N LEU A 39 11.10 -6.53 2.65
CA LEU A 39 12.57 -6.61 2.71
C LEU A 39 13.20 -5.50 3.60
N ASP A 40 12.50 -4.38 3.80
CA ASP A 40 12.87 -3.34 4.75
C ASP A 40 11.64 -2.92 5.59
N PRO A 41 11.40 -3.57 6.74
CA PRO A 41 10.25 -3.30 7.58
C PRO A 41 10.19 -1.85 8.10
N ALA A 42 11.36 -1.22 8.30
CA ALA A 42 11.42 0.16 8.77
C ALA A 42 10.95 1.12 7.67
N ALA A 43 11.41 0.93 6.43
CA ALA A 43 10.95 1.72 5.28
C ALA A 43 9.46 1.51 5.00
N LEU A 44 8.99 0.25 5.03
CA LEU A 44 7.57 -0.10 4.88
C LEU A 44 6.69 0.62 5.91
N GLN A 45 7.12 0.66 7.17
CA GLN A 45 6.37 1.39 8.21
C GLN A 45 6.30 2.89 7.90
N GLN A 46 7.40 3.52 7.49
CA GLN A 46 7.40 4.94 7.13
C GLN A 46 6.53 5.22 5.90
N HIS A 47 6.57 4.35 4.89
CA HIS A 47 5.69 4.42 3.73
C HIS A 47 4.23 4.46 4.18
N LEU A 48 3.81 3.51 5.02
CA LEU A 48 2.42 3.45 5.45
C LEU A 48 2.00 4.67 6.27
N VAL A 49 2.88 5.23 7.09
CA VAL A 49 2.56 6.48 7.81
C VAL A 49 2.24 7.60 6.82
N LEU A 50 3.10 7.81 5.82
CA LEU A 50 2.89 8.84 4.80
C LEU A 50 1.64 8.56 3.96
N TYR A 51 1.52 7.34 3.41
CA TYR A 51 0.39 6.94 2.59
C TYR A 51 -0.94 7.13 3.33
N SER A 52 -0.99 6.71 4.60
CA SER A 52 -2.21 6.83 5.40
C SER A 52 -2.62 8.27 5.62
N HIS A 53 -1.64 9.14 5.89
CA HIS A 53 -1.90 10.55 6.07
C HIS A 53 -2.43 11.18 4.77
N LEU A 54 -1.73 10.94 3.66
CA LEU A 54 -2.12 11.48 2.36
C LEU A 54 -3.48 10.98 1.88
N MET A 55 -3.84 9.72 2.14
CA MET A 55 -5.09 9.15 1.61
C MET A 55 -6.31 9.33 2.52
N PHE A 56 -6.14 9.34 3.85
CA PHE A 56 -7.28 9.27 4.78
C PHE A 56 -7.39 10.45 5.74
N ALA A 57 -6.35 11.28 5.92
CA ALA A 57 -6.46 12.41 6.84
C ALA A 57 -7.43 13.48 6.28
N PRO A 58 -8.16 14.21 7.15
CA PRO A 58 -8.98 15.34 6.74
C PRO A 58 -8.16 16.36 5.94
N GLY A 59 -8.75 16.93 4.89
CA GLY A 59 -8.09 17.91 4.04
C GLY A 59 -9.03 18.47 2.99
N GLY A 60 -8.53 19.40 2.16
CA GLY A 60 -9.32 20.06 1.12
C GLY A 60 -9.63 19.21 -0.12
N VAL A 61 -9.13 17.98 -0.18
CA VAL A 61 -9.35 17.03 -1.27
C VAL A 61 -10.00 15.79 -0.68
N SER A 62 -11.14 15.38 -1.24
CA SER A 62 -11.89 14.18 -0.82
C SER A 62 -11.09 12.91 -1.10
N ARG A 63 -11.51 11.80 -0.49
CA ARG A 63 -10.88 10.49 -0.74
C ARG A 63 -10.96 10.10 -2.21
N ASP A 64 -12.12 10.26 -2.84
CA ASP A 64 -12.33 9.89 -4.23
C ASP A 64 -11.48 10.74 -5.18
N GLU A 65 -11.37 12.06 -4.92
CA GLU A 65 -10.48 12.93 -5.70
C GLU A 65 -9.00 12.51 -5.57
N ARG A 66 -8.56 12.07 -4.39
CA ARG A 66 -7.19 11.54 -4.20
C ARG A 66 -6.97 10.26 -5.01
N GLU A 67 -7.93 9.34 -5.01
CA GLU A 67 -7.87 8.11 -5.80
C GLU A 67 -7.92 8.42 -7.31
N ILE A 68 -8.72 9.39 -7.77
CA ILE A 68 -8.72 9.86 -9.17
C ILE A 68 -7.34 10.39 -9.58
N ILE A 69 -6.70 11.19 -8.72
CA ILE A 69 -5.32 11.66 -8.95
C ILE A 69 -4.36 10.46 -9.05
N ALA A 70 -4.49 9.49 -8.14
CA ALA A 70 -3.65 8.30 -8.14
C ALA A 70 -3.80 7.48 -9.44
N VAL A 71 -5.03 7.31 -9.93
CA VAL A 71 -5.31 6.65 -11.23
C VAL A 71 -4.69 7.43 -12.39
N ALA A 72 -4.89 8.76 -12.45
CA ALA A 72 -4.37 9.60 -13.53
C ALA A 72 -2.83 9.57 -13.60
N VAL A 73 -2.16 9.72 -12.45
CA VAL A 73 -0.69 9.67 -12.36
C VAL A 73 -0.16 8.26 -12.68
N SER A 74 -0.84 7.22 -12.22
CA SER A 74 -0.47 5.83 -12.51
C SER A 74 -0.55 5.51 -14.00
N ALA A 75 -1.63 5.96 -14.66
CA ALA A 75 -1.82 5.77 -16.10
C ALA A 75 -0.76 6.54 -16.90
N ALA A 76 -0.46 7.79 -16.52
CA ALA A 76 0.58 8.59 -17.15
C ALA A 76 1.98 7.96 -17.05
N ASN A 77 2.24 7.19 -15.98
CA ASN A 77 3.50 6.48 -15.76
C ASN A 77 3.50 5.02 -16.24
N GLY A 78 2.41 4.53 -16.86
CA GLY A 78 2.31 3.15 -17.32
C GLY A 78 2.27 2.09 -16.19
N CYS A 79 1.89 2.47 -14.95
CA CYS A 79 1.73 1.51 -13.86
C CYS A 79 0.34 0.85 -13.90
N GLY A 80 0.21 -0.25 -14.65
CA GLY A 80 -1.07 -0.96 -14.80
C GLY A 80 -1.65 -1.52 -13.50
N ASP A 81 -0.81 -2.05 -12.61
CA ASP A 81 -1.27 -2.58 -11.32
C ASP A 81 -1.76 -1.46 -10.39
N CYS A 82 -1.05 -0.32 -10.36
CA CYS A 82 -1.48 0.86 -9.61
C CYS A 82 -2.84 1.37 -10.12
N VAL A 83 -3.03 1.45 -11.44
CA VAL A 83 -4.33 1.86 -12.03
C VAL A 83 -5.46 0.96 -11.55
N ARG A 84 -5.25 -0.37 -11.58
CA ARG A 84 -6.26 -1.34 -11.16
C ARG A 84 -6.63 -1.18 -9.68
N GLU A 85 -5.64 -1.14 -8.80
CA GLU A 85 -5.86 -1.04 -7.35
C GLU A 85 -6.56 0.26 -6.96
N HIS A 86 -6.15 1.40 -7.54
CA HIS A 86 -6.76 2.68 -7.22
C HIS A 86 -8.17 2.83 -7.82
N LEU A 87 -8.45 2.20 -8.98
CA LEU A 87 -9.82 2.13 -9.52
C LEU A 87 -10.78 1.29 -8.67
N GLU A 88 -10.32 0.19 -8.09
CA GLU A 88 -11.14 -0.65 -7.19
C GLU A 88 -11.55 0.10 -5.91
N ARG A 89 -10.77 1.10 -5.49
CA ARG A 89 -11.04 1.93 -4.29
C ARG A 89 -12.02 3.07 -4.54
N LEU A 90 -12.43 3.30 -5.80
CA LEU A 90 -13.44 4.28 -6.21
C LEU A 90 -14.87 3.71 -6.28
N GLN A 91 -15.06 2.45 -5.91
CA GLN A 91 -16.36 1.74 -5.92
C GLN A 91 -16.92 1.60 -4.51
#